data_AF-A0A971TUY3-F1
#
_entry.id   AF-A0A971TUY3-F1
#
_cell.length_a   1.000
_cell.length_b   1.000
_cell.length_c   1.000
_cell.angle_alpha   90.00
_cell.angle_beta   90.00
_cell.angle_gamma   90.00
#
_symmetry.space_group_name_H-M   'P 1'
#
loop_
_entity.id
_entity.type
_entity.pdbx_description
1 polymer ?
#
loop_
_entity_poly.entity_id
_entity_poly.type
_entity_poly.pdbx_seq_one_letter_code
_entity_poly.pdbx_strand_id
1 'polypeptide(L)'
;MEPQFLDIPPHDPDLESAVVGAFLAESEAVIQHSVKSEWFYQLENQQIISAVLELSKAGIPPDLISVTQQLKKGGQLDQVGGVTYLTSCFRKIASVANIEHHLRILHDLYQRREMAQKGLQQYRSAFDLSKDLYNLLNEAQNNTLSLMEFETANVVPIAESIEKVISQARRNREGGNLTGIGTGIRKLDDFTNGMQRGDLWIIAGETSQGKTALGITILKNAVYSYGARAAAYSLEMTHTQLTARILAAETKIPTKTILHGYLNDFELNLLESAKERHQQKTILYDEKAINSIDAICASIRRLHLKHKINLVMVDYLQIVAGNEKKSDESKIAEITRKLKNVARELEITILAISQLSRHPERPQPSLSRLRGSGQIEEAADLVLLLYRPEVYNRKYDEPFETYPTTGTAKISIAKGRNVGTGSFIVSFNPETTSFRNYIPEVGNPDQYLESSNNPF
;
A
#
# COMPACT_ATOMS: atom_id res chain seq x y z
N MET A 1 -29.58 -19.45 -26.31
CA MET A 1 -30.37 -18.25 -25.97
C MET A 1 -29.37 -17.13 -25.77
N GLU A 2 -29.26 -16.20 -26.73
CA GLU A 2 -28.58 -14.93 -26.46
C GLU A 2 -29.38 -14.21 -25.36
N PRO A 3 -28.77 -13.75 -24.27
CA PRO A 3 -29.46 -12.88 -23.34
C PRO A 3 -29.81 -11.59 -24.08
N GLN A 4 -31.11 -11.33 -24.28
CA GLN A 4 -31.61 -10.03 -24.72
C GLN A 4 -31.35 -9.02 -23.61
N PHE A 5 -30.17 -8.42 -23.58
CA PHE A 5 -29.91 -7.21 -22.80
C PHE A 5 -30.49 -6.02 -23.55
N LEU A 6 -31.81 -5.90 -23.50
CA LEU A 6 -32.55 -4.74 -24.01
C LEU A 6 -32.87 -3.74 -22.90
N ASP A 7 -32.02 -3.70 -21.87
CA ASP A 7 -32.09 -2.68 -20.84
C ASP A 7 -31.49 -1.39 -21.39
N ILE A 8 -32.27 -0.32 -21.33
CA ILE A 8 -31.82 1.01 -21.70
C ILE A 8 -30.68 1.38 -20.73
N PRO A 9 -29.48 1.77 -21.22
CA PRO A 9 -28.36 2.10 -20.34
C PRO A 9 -28.76 3.15 -19.29
N PRO A 10 -28.30 3.06 -18.03
CA PRO A 10 -28.65 4.01 -16.98
C PRO A 10 -28.28 5.46 -17.37
N HIS A 11 -29.28 6.33 -17.43
CA HIS A 11 -29.13 7.75 -17.79
C HIS A 11 -30.27 8.59 -17.22
N ASP A 12 -30.05 9.90 -17.12
CA ASP A 12 -31.06 10.88 -16.70
C ASP A 12 -30.88 12.17 -17.51
N PRO A 13 -31.68 12.35 -18.58
CA PRO A 13 -31.61 13.51 -19.47
C PRO A 13 -31.84 14.86 -18.77
N ASP A 14 -32.69 14.88 -17.75
CA ASP A 14 -33.05 16.12 -17.05
C ASP A 14 -31.93 16.53 -16.10
N LEU A 15 -31.31 15.56 -15.41
CA LEU A 15 -30.10 15.78 -14.62
C LEU A 15 -28.95 16.28 -15.50
N GLU A 16 -28.70 15.63 -16.64
CA GLU A 16 -27.64 16.04 -17.56
C GLU A 16 -27.84 17.48 -18.06
N SER A 17 -29.05 17.81 -18.50
CA SER A 17 -29.42 19.15 -18.94
C SER A 17 -29.23 20.19 -17.82
N ALA A 18 -29.57 19.84 -16.59
CA ALA A 18 -29.41 20.71 -15.42
C ALA A 18 -27.93 20.96 -15.08
N VAL A 19 -27.09 19.93 -15.17
CA VAL A 19 -25.63 20.05 -14.97
C VAL A 19 -24.99 20.92 -16.05
N VAL A 20 -25.36 20.71 -17.33
CA VAL A 20 -24.93 21.57 -18.43
C VAL A 20 -25.34 23.02 -18.15
N GLY A 21 -26.61 23.25 -17.76
CA GLY A 21 -27.10 24.57 -17.40
C GLY A 21 -26.30 25.24 -16.30
N ALA A 22 -25.96 24.51 -15.23
CA ALA A 22 -25.14 25.02 -14.13
C ALA A 22 -23.74 25.43 -14.59
N PHE A 23 -23.08 24.64 -15.44
CA PHE A 23 -21.75 24.98 -15.97
C PHE A 23 -21.76 26.17 -16.94
N LEU A 24 -22.87 26.39 -17.66
CA LEU A 24 -23.06 27.58 -18.49
C LEU A 24 -23.35 28.84 -17.64
N ALA A 25 -23.81 28.68 -16.40
CA ALA A 25 -24.12 29.77 -15.48
C ALA A 25 -22.93 30.16 -14.60
N GLU A 26 -22.16 29.18 -14.12
CA GLU A 26 -21.07 29.40 -13.18
C GLU A 26 -19.79 28.70 -13.66
N SER A 27 -18.94 29.47 -14.34
CA SER A 27 -17.67 29.00 -14.92
C SER A 27 -16.70 28.37 -13.90
N GLU A 28 -16.73 28.80 -12.63
CA GLU A 28 -15.86 28.27 -11.58
C GLU A 28 -16.22 26.83 -11.17
N ALA A 29 -17.50 26.43 -11.29
CA ALA A 29 -17.96 25.09 -10.92
C ALA A 29 -17.31 24.00 -11.80
N VAL A 30 -16.96 24.32 -13.05
CA VAL A 30 -16.26 23.40 -13.98
C VAL A 30 -14.88 23.03 -13.43
N ILE A 31 -14.15 24.03 -12.92
CA ILE A 31 -12.76 23.89 -12.47
C ILE A 31 -12.72 23.13 -11.13
N GLN A 32 -13.69 23.36 -10.26
CA GLN A 32 -13.72 22.77 -8.92
C GLN A 32 -13.99 21.25 -8.92
N HIS A 33 -14.77 20.73 -9.88
CA HIS A 33 -15.31 19.37 -9.80
C HIS A 33 -14.73 18.33 -10.78
N SER A 34 -13.73 18.69 -11.60
CA SER A 34 -12.99 17.74 -12.47
C SER A 34 -13.88 16.80 -13.31
N VAL A 35 -14.95 17.34 -13.91
CA VAL A 35 -15.93 16.57 -14.67
C VAL A 35 -15.39 16.13 -16.03
N LYS A 36 -15.88 14.98 -16.50
CA LYS A 36 -15.55 14.38 -17.80
C LYS A 36 -16.77 14.38 -18.71
N SER A 37 -16.56 14.63 -20.01
CA SER A 37 -17.64 14.63 -21.01
C SER A 37 -18.32 13.26 -21.12
N GLU A 38 -17.59 12.16 -20.93
CA GLU A 38 -18.08 10.78 -21.04
C GLU A 38 -19.13 10.43 -19.98
N TRP A 39 -19.26 11.25 -18.93
CA TRP A 39 -20.27 11.07 -17.88
C TRP A 39 -21.69 11.31 -18.37
N PHE A 40 -21.83 12.07 -19.45
CA PHE A 40 -23.12 12.34 -20.07
C PHE A 40 -23.46 11.20 -21.01
N TYR A 41 -24.70 10.74 -21.00
CA TYR A 41 -25.17 9.72 -21.94
C TYR A 41 -25.56 10.35 -23.28
N GLN A 42 -26.16 11.55 -23.26
CA GLN A 42 -26.57 12.24 -24.47
C GLN A 42 -25.37 12.84 -25.18
N LEU A 43 -25.21 12.51 -26.45
CA LEU A 43 -24.07 12.95 -27.27
C LEU A 43 -24.00 14.48 -27.34
N GLU A 44 -25.15 15.13 -27.40
CA GLU A 44 -25.28 16.58 -27.40
C GLU A 44 -24.64 17.19 -26.14
N ASN A 45 -24.96 16.64 -24.96
CA ASN A 45 -24.40 17.12 -23.69
C ASN A 45 -22.91 16.78 -23.57
N GLN A 46 -22.46 15.62 -24.06
CA GLN A 46 -21.03 15.28 -24.11
C GLN A 46 -20.25 16.33 -24.91
N GLN A 47 -20.75 16.70 -26.09
CA GLN A 47 -20.12 17.70 -26.96
C GLN A 47 -20.11 19.09 -26.32
N ILE A 48 -21.22 19.50 -25.70
CA ILE A 48 -21.30 20.79 -24.99
C ILE A 48 -20.27 20.84 -23.86
N ILE A 49 -20.18 19.78 -23.04
CA ILE A 49 -19.24 19.72 -21.92
C ILE A 49 -17.79 19.65 -22.41
N SER A 50 -17.52 18.96 -23.52
CA SER A 50 -16.20 19.00 -24.16
C SER A 50 -15.81 20.42 -24.53
N ALA A 51 -16.71 21.19 -25.14
CA ALA A 51 -16.46 22.60 -25.48
C ALA A 51 -16.26 23.48 -24.23
N VAL A 52 -17.05 23.26 -23.17
CA VAL A 52 -16.88 23.92 -21.86
C VAL A 52 -15.49 23.64 -21.28
N LEU A 53 -15.05 22.38 -21.29
CA LEU A 53 -13.74 21.96 -20.80
C LEU A 53 -12.58 22.52 -21.65
N GLU A 54 -12.75 22.60 -22.97
CA GLU A 54 -11.77 23.23 -23.87
C GLU A 54 -11.59 24.73 -23.58
N LEU A 55 -12.69 25.46 -23.41
CA LEU A 55 -12.66 26.88 -23.05
C LEU A 55 -11.99 27.08 -21.69
N SER A 56 -12.38 26.28 -20.70
CA SER A 56 -11.79 26.31 -19.36
C SER A 56 -10.27 26.05 -19.39
N LYS A 57 -9.81 25.04 -20.15
CA LYS A 57 -8.37 24.76 -20.37
C LYS A 57 -7.63 25.90 -21.06
N ALA A 58 -8.30 26.64 -21.94
CA ALA A 58 -7.75 27.82 -22.59
C ALA A 58 -7.76 29.08 -21.70
N GLY A 59 -8.24 28.97 -20.45
CA GLY A 59 -8.38 30.09 -19.52
C GLY A 59 -9.53 31.05 -19.89
N ILE A 60 -10.45 30.63 -20.76
CA ILE A 60 -11.61 31.39 -21.17
C ILE A 60 -12.81 30.93 -20.32
N PRO A 61 -13.46 31.82 -19.56
CA PRO A 61 -14.64 31.45 -18.78
C PRO A 61 -15.76 30.90 -19.69
N PRO A 62 -16.19 29.64 -19.51
CA PRO A 62 -17.34 29.11 -20.22
C PRO A 62 -18.62 29.79 -19.75
N ASP A 63 -19.40 30.29 -20.70
CA ASP A 63 -20.74 30.82 -20.53
C ASP A 63 -21.57 30.48 -21.79
N LEU A 64 -22.87 30.80 -21.78
CA LEU A 64 -23.76 30.51 -22.90
C LEU A 64 -23.25 31.06 -24.24
N ILE A 65 -22.64 32.24 -24.26
CA ILE A 65 -22.18 32.91 -25.48
C ILE A 65 -20.86 32.28 -25.95
N SER A 66 -19.88 32.15 -25.06
CA SER A 66 -18.55 31.62 -25.38
C SER A 66 -18.62 30.16 -25.81
N VAL A 67 -19.46 29.35 -25.17
CA VAL A 67 -19.72 27.96 -25.57
C VAL A 67 -20.43 27.90 -26.92
N THR A 68 -21.43 28.76 -27.16
CA THR A 68 -22.10 28.83 -28.48
C THR A 68 -21.11 29.17 -29.59
N GLN A 69 -20.21 30.13 -29.37
CA GLN A 69 -19.19 30.51 -30.33
C GLN A 69 -18.19 29.38 -30.58
N GLN A 70 -17.75 28.69 -29.53
CA GLN A 70 -16.85 27.54 -29.64
C GLN A 70 -17.47 26.42 -30.49
N LEU A 71 -18.71 26.03 -30.19
CA LEU A 71 -19.45 25.00 -30.94
C LEU A 71 -19.70 25.43 -32.39
N LYS A 72 -19.96 26.72 -32.63
CA LYS A 72 -20.11 27.26 -34.00
C LYS A 72 -18.81 27.20 -34.78
N LYS A 73 -17.69 27.58 -34.16
CA LYS A 73 -16.35 27.52 -34.75
C LYS A 73 -15.94 26.07 -35.07
N GLY A 74 -16.33 25.12 -34.23
CA GLY A 74 -16.13 23.68 -34.43
C GLY A 74 -17.10 23.02 -35.41
N GLY A 75 -18.10 23.73 -35.93
CA GLY A 75 -19.13 23.16 -36.82
C GLY A 75 -20.08 22.16 -36.14
N GLN A 76 -20.17 22.20 -34.80
CA GLN A 76 -20.93 21.25 -33.97
C GLN A 76 -22.24 21.86 -33.45
N LEU A 77 -22.45 23.17 -33.60
CA LEU A 77 -23.62 23.87 -33.02
C LEU A 77 -24.96 23.27 -33.47
N ASP A 78 -25.09 22.92 -34.74
CA ASP A 78 -26.33 22.32 -35.26
C ASP A 78 -26.51 20.87 -34.76
N GLN A 79 -25.41 20.15 -34.50
CA GLN A 79 -25.44 18.78 -33.99
C GLN A 79 -25.94 18.69 -32.55
N VAL A 80 -25.67 19.72 -31.74
CA VAL A 80 -26.15 19.80 -30.35
C VAL A 80 -27.57 20.37 -30.21
N GLY A 81 -28.31 20.56 -31.31
CA GLY A 81 -29.66 21.14 -31.29
C GLY A 81 -29.71 22.68 -31.28
N GLY A 82 -28.58 23.33 -31.61
CA GLY A 82 -28.48 24.77 -31.79
C GLY A 82 -28.57 25.59 -30.50
N VAL A 83 -28.61 26.92 -30.68
CA VAL A 83 -28.69 27.88 -29.57
C VAL A 83 -29.94 27.65 -28.71
N THR A 84 -31.02 27.16 -29.31
CA THR A 84 -32.26 26.80 -28.63
C THR A 84 -32.08 25.72 -27.57
N TYR A 85 -31.27 24.70 -27.83
CA TYR A 85 -31.01 23.62 -26.87
C TYR A 85 -30.10 24.09 -25.72
N LEU A 86 -29.05 24.85 -26.03
CA LEU A 86 -28.19 25.46 -25.00
C LEU A 86 -28.99 26.38 -24.07
N THR A 87 -29.90 27.17 -24.64
CA THR A 87 -30.79 28.07 -23.87
C THR A 87 -31.78 27.28 -23.02
N SER A 88 -32.26 26.12 -23.47
CA SER A 88 -33.16 25.29 -22.68
C SER A 88 -32.44 24.64 -21.49
N CYS A 89 -31.21 24.15 -21.69
CA CYS A 89 -30.35 23.65 -20.61
C CYS A 89 -30.06 24.74 -19.59
N PHE A 90 -29.69 25.94 -20.05
CA PHE A 90 -29.47 27.11 -19.20
C PHE A 90 -30.72 27.52 -18.40
N ARG A 91 -31.94 27.25 -18.89
CA ARG A 91 -33.16 27.53 -18.12
C ARG A 91 -33.52 26.43 -17.12
N LYS A 92 -33.01 25.22 -17.30
CA LYS A 92 -33.20 24.07 -16.40
C LYS A 92 -32.22 24.06 -15.22
N ILE A 93 -31.49 25.16 -14.96
CA ILE A 93 -30.52 25.27 -13.86
C ILE A 93 -31.14 24.73 -12.57
N ALA A 94 -30.59 23.63 -12.09
CA ALA A 94 -30.67 23.28 -10.69
C ALA A 94 -29.82 24.28 -9.91
N SER A 95 -30.25 24.69 -8.71
CA SER A 95 -29.44 25.55 -7.84
C SER A 95 -27.97 25.11 -7.86
N VAL A 96 -27.06 26.01 -8.21
CA VAL A 96 -25.62 25.67 -8.32
C VAL A 96 -25.08 25.18 -6.98
N ALA A 97 -25.70 25.55 -5.86
CA ALA A 97 -25.41 25.02 -4.53
C ALA A 97 -25.55 23.48 -4.42
N ASN A 98 -26.32 22.84 -5.29
CA ASN A 98 -26.51 21.38 -5.33
C ASN A 98 -25.74 20.69 -6.46
N ILE A 99 -24.89 21.41 -7.19
CA ILE A 99 -24.17 20.84 -8.36
C ILE A 99 -23.35 19.61 -7.98
N GLU A 100 -22.71 19.63 -6.81
CA GLU A 100 -21.93 18.50 -6.30
C GLU A 100 -22.79 17.23 -6.13
N HIS A 101 -23.99 17.37 -5.59
CA HIS A 101 -24.93 16.25 -5.44
C HIS A 101 -25.35 15.69 -6.80
N HIS A 102 -25.63 16.56 -7.76
CA HIS A 102 -26.02 16.18 -9.12
C HIS A 102 -24.89 15.49 -9.88
N LEU A 103 -23.67 16.00 -9.76
CA LEU A 103 -22.48 15.38 -10.32
C LEU A 103 -22.22 13.99 -9.75
N ARG A 104 -22.47 13.79 -8.44
CA ARG A 104 -22.38 12.47 -7.83
C ARG A 104 -23.38 11.47 -8.42
N ILE A 105 -24.63 11.89 -8.66
CA ILE A 105 -25.64 11.04 -9.30
C ILE A 105 -25.25 10.76 -10.77
N LEU A 106 -24.85 11.79 -11.51
CA LEU A 106 -24.45 11.64 -12.91
C LEU A 106 -23.27 10.67 -13.06
N HIS A 107 -22.30 10.76 -12.15
CA HIS A 107 -21.17 9.87 -12.09
C HIS A 107 -21.57 8.43 -11.74
N ASP A 108 -22.49 8.21 -10.79
CA ASP A 108 -23.04 6.88 -10.50
C ASP A 108 -23.69 6.26 -11.74
N LEU A 109 -24.48 7.03 -12.49
CA LEU A 109 -25.07 6.58 -13.75
C LEU A 109 -24.01 6.20 -14.79
N TYR A 110 -22.95 7.01 -14.94
CA TYR A 110 -21.81 6.70 -15.80
C TYR A 110 -21.10 5.40 -15.38
N GLN A 111 -20.80 5.23 -14.09
CA GLN A 111 -20.15 4.02 -13.59
C GLN A 111 -20.99 2.77 -13.83
N ARG A 112 -22.32 2.86 -13.72
CA ARG A 112 -23.23 1.76 -14.07
C ARG A 112 -23.16 1.41 -15.55
N ARG A 113 -23.06 2.42 -16.45
CA ARG A 113 -22.89 2.17 -17.89
C ARG A 113 -21.55 1.50 -18.20
N GLU A 114 -20.46 1.98 -17.61
CA GLU A 114 -19.13 1.36 -17.73
C GLU A 114 -19.13 -0.08 -17.23
N MET A 115 -19.77 -0.32 -16.08
CA MET A 115 -19.90 -1.66 -15.51
C MET A 115 -20.67 -2.61 -16.44
N ALA A 116 -21.78 -2.14 -17.04
CA ALA A 116 -22.55 -2.92 -18.00
C ALA A 116 -21.72 -3.24 -19.26
N GLN A 117 -20.98 -2.27 -19.80
CA GLN A 117 -20.12 -2.46 -20.97
C GLN A 117 -19.00 -3.47 -20.70
N LYS A 118 -18.27 -3.31 -19.58
CA LYS A 118 -17.22 -4.25 -19.17
C LYS A 118 -17.77 -5.64 -18.90
N GLY A 119 -18.97 -5.74 -18.30
CA GLY A 119 -19.67 -7.00 -18.11
C GLY A 119 -19.97 -7.72 -19.43
N LEU A 120 -20.44 -6.99 -20.45
CA LEU A 120 -20.68 -7.54 -21.78
C LEU A 120 -19.39 -8.00 -22.47
N GLN A 121 -18.30 -7.24 -22.32
CA GLN A 121 -16.99 -7.64 -22.84
C GLN A 121 -16.46 -8.91 -22.17
N GLN A 122 -16.63 -9.03 -20.84
CA GLN A 122 -16.26 -10.23 -20.10
C GLN A 122 -17.10 -11.43 -20.54
N TYR A 123 -18.41 -11.25 -20.70
CA TYR A 123 -19.31 -12.29 -21.21
C TYR A 123 -18.83 -12.80 -22.57
N ARG A 124 -18.55 -11.90 -23.52
CA ARG A 124 -18.04 -12.27 -24.86
C ARG A 124 -16.71 -13.02 -24.76
N SER A 125 -15.80 -12.55 -23.92
CA SER A 125 -14.47 -13.15 -23.75
C SER A 125 -14.52 -14.55 -23.12
N ALA A 126 -15.54 -14.86 -22.31
CA ALA A 126 -15.71 -16.18 -21.70
C ALA A 126 -16.03 -17.30 -22.71
N PHE A 127 -16.53 -16.96 -23.91
CA PHE A 127 -16.79 -17.92 -24.98
C PHE A 127 -15.61 -18.06 -25.96
N ASP A 128 -14.57 -17.24 -25.83
CA ASP A 128 -13.37 -17.33 -26.66
C ASP A 128 -12.41 -18.37 -26.07
N LEU A 129 -12.52 -19.61 -26.54
CA LEU A 129 -11.71 -20.75 -26.10
C LEU A 129 -10.22 -20.62 -26.46
N SER A 130 -9.82 -19.62 -27.25
CA SER A 130 -8.40 -19.34 -27.52
C SER A 130 -7.71 -18.61 -26.36
N LYS A 131 -8.49 -18.01 -25.45
CA LYS A 131 -7.98 -17.31 -24.27
C LYS A 131 -7.84 -18.24 -23.08
N ASP A 132 -6.72 -18.13 -22.39
CA ASP A 132 -6.48 -18.82 -21.13
C ASP A 132 -7.40 -18.29 -20.01
N LEU A 133 -7.98 -19.22 -19.23
CA LEU A 133 -8.94 -18.90 -18.17
C LEU A 133 -8.35 -18.01 -17.06
N TYR A 134 -7.07 -18.19 -16.72
CA TYR A 134 -6.41 -17.37 -15.70
C TYR A 134 -6.26 -15.92 -16.18
N ASN A 135 -5.95 -15.70 -17.46
CA ASN A 135 -5.93 -14.37 -18.04
C ASN A 135 -7.32 -13.72 -18.03
N LEU A 136 -8.39 -14.46 -18.36
CA LEU A 136 -9.77 -13.98 -18.30
C LEU A 136 -10.20 -13.55 -16.89
N LEU A 137 -9.76 -14.29 -15.86
CA LEU A 137 -10.03 -13.95 -14.46
C LEU A 137 -9.29 -12.69 -14.02
N ASN A 138 -8.04 -12.51 -14.46
CA ASN A 138 -7.27 -11.29 -14.18
C ASN A 138 -7.85 -10.07 -14.90
N GLU A 139 -8.29 -10.21 -16.16
CA GLU A 139 -8.99 -9.16 -16.90
C GLU A 139 -10.27 -8.73 -16.16
N ALA A 140 -11.09 -9.68 -15.70
CA ALA A 140 -12.30 -9.39 -14.92
C ALA A 140 -11.98 -8.61 -13.63
N GLN A 141 -10.92 -9.01 -12.93
CA GLN A 141 -10.49 -8.36 -11.70
C GLN A 141 -10.02 -6.92 -11.95
N ASN A 142 -9.19 -6.69 -12.98
CA ASN A 142 -8.72 -5.36 -13.35
C ASN A 142 -9.86 -4.45 -13.84
N ASN A 143 -10.81 -5.02 -14.59
CA ASN A 143 -12.02 -4.31 -15.04
C ASN A 143 -12.87 -3.84 -13.85
N THR A 144 -12.98 -4.66 -12.81
CA THR A 144 -13.72 -4.31 -11.59
C THR A 144 -12.97 -3.26 -10.75
N LEU A 145 -11.65 -3.42 -10.59
CA LEU A 145 -10.82 -2.47 -9.84
C LEU A 145 -10.79 -1.09 -10.49
N SER A 146 -10.70 -1.01 -11.82
CA SER A 146 -10.72 0.28 -12.55
C SER A 146 -12.06 1.03 -12.43
N LEU A 147 -13.16 0.36 -12.05
CA LEU A 147 -14.41 1.05 -11.71
C LEU A 147 -14.37 1.70 -10.31
N MET A 148 -13.46 1.25 -9.44
CA MET A 148 -13.26 1.81 -8.09
C MET A 148 -12.32 3.02 -8.07
N GLU A 149 -11.58 3.29 -9.15
CA GLU A 149 -10.57 4.36 -9.24
C GLU A 149 -11.15 5.80 -9.28
N PHE A 150 -12.43 6.00 -8.95
CA PHE A 150 -13.06 7.33 -8.91
C PHE A 150 -13.55 7.74 -7.51
N GLU A 151 -12.92 7.26 -6.45
CA GLU A 151 -12.77 8.15 -5.31
C GLU A 151 -11.70 9.17 -5.71
N THR A 152 -12.16 10.42 -5.88
CA THR A 152 -11.41 11.60 -6.30
C THR A 152 -9.92 11.54 -5.93
N ALA A 153 -9.06 11.95 -6.85
CA ALA A 153 -7.78 12.52 -6.45
C ALA A 153 -8.11 13.60 -5.41
N ASN A 154 -7.92 13.29 -4.12
CA ASN A 154 -8.23 14.18 -3.01
C ASN A 154 -7.26 15.36 -3.13
N VAL A 155 -7.65 16.38 -3.91
CA VAL A 155 -6.98 17.67 -3.91
C VAL A 155 -7.35 18.30 -2.58
N VAL A 156 -6.51 18.04 -1.57
CA VAL A 156 -6.68 18.56 -0.22
C VAL A 156 -6.11 19.98 -0.19
N PRO A 157 -6.89 21.03 0.15
CA PRO A 157 -6.36 22.37 0.36
C PRO A 157 -5.25 22.38 1.42
N ILE A 158 -4.24 23.25 1.25
CA ILE A 158 -3.15 23.35 2.22
C ILE A 158 -3.64 23.66 3.63
N ALA A 159 -4.74 24.40 3.78
CA ALA A 159 -5.34 24.73 5.07
C ALA A 159 -5.74 23.48 5.86
N GLU A 160 -6.42 22.52 5.23
CA GLU A 160 -6.80 21.24 5.87
C GLU A 160 -5.57 20.42 6.26
N SER A 161 -4.53 20.44 5.41
CA SER A 161 -3.26 19.76 5.72
C SER A 161 -2.54 20.39 6.92
N ILE A 162 -2.55 21.73 7.03
CA ILE A 162 -1.97 22.46 8.16
C ILE A 162 -2.69 22.10 9.47
N GLU A 163 -4.01 22.01 9.47
CA GLU A 163 -4.77 21.61 10.66
C GLU A 163 -4.42 20.19 11.13
N LYS A 164 -4.26 19.24 10.19
CA LYS A 164 -3.80 17.87 10.49
C LYS A 164 -2.40 17.88 11.11
N VAL A 165 -1.47 18.66 10.55
CA VAL A 165 -0.09 18.79 11.06
C VAL A 165 -0.06 19.42 12.46
N ILE A 166 -0.79 20.52 12.68
CA ILE A 166 -0.87 21.18 14.00
C ILE A 166 -1.47 20.22 15.05
N SER A 167 -2.51 19.48 14.67
CA SER A 167 -3.14 18.49 15.56
C SER A 167 -2.17 17.36 15.93
N GLN A 168 -1.34 16.92 15.00
CA GLN A 168 -0.27 15.96 15.28
C GLN A 168 0.80 16.55 16.20
N ALA A 169 1.26 17.79 15.94
CA ALA A 169 2.27 18.45 16.75
C ALA A 169 1.81 18.65 18.21
N ARG A 170 0.53 18.97 18.44
CA ARG A 170 -0.07 19.05 19.78
C ARG A 170 -0.03 17.71 20.51
N ARG A 171 -0.42 16.62 19.85
CA ARG A 171 -0.35 15.26 20.41
C ARG A 171 1.09 14.87 20.79
N ASN A 172 2.06 15.20 19.95
CA ASN A 172 3.47 14.94 20.24
C ASN A 172 3.94 15.70 21.49
N ARG A 173 3.51 16.96 21.66
CA ARG A 173 3.85 17.79 22.83
C ARG A 173 3.29 17.25 24.14
N GLU A 174 2.13 16.60 24.10
CA GLU A 174 1.47 16.01 25.26
C GLU A 174 2.10 14.66 25.70
N GLY A 175 3.22 14.27 25.08
CA GLY A 175 3.93 13.02 25.39
C GLY A 175 3.24 11.77 24.83
N GLY A 176 2.32 11.95 23.89
CA GLY A 176 1.35 10.95 23.50
C GLY A 176 1.76 10.11 22.29
N ASN A 177 2.38 8.96 22.57
CA ASN A 177 2.47 7.78 21.71
C ASN A 177 3.23 7.94 20.37
N LEU A 178 3.73 6.81 19.86
CA LEU A 178 4.27 6.71 18.51
C LEU A 178 3.21 7.19 17.50
N THR A 179 3.61 7.94 16.47
CA THR A 179 2.68 8.33 15.39
C THR A 179 2.26 7.13 14.55
N GLY A 180 3.14 6.14 14.44
CA GLY A 180 2.93 4.89 13.73
C GLY A 180 2.71 3.68 14.64
N ILE A 181 2.57 2.51 14.02
CA ILE A 181 2.49 1.23 14.72
C ILE A 181 3.88 0.89 15.29
N GLY A 182 3.99 0.68 16.60
CA GLY A 182 5.29 0.38 17.22
C GLY A 182 5.88 -0.97 16.79
N THR A 183 7.20 -1.00 16.61
CA THR A 183 7.99 -2.20 16.28
C THR A 183 8.36 -3.01 17.53
N GLY A 184 8.33 -2.39 18.71
CA GLY A 184 8.77 -2.96 19.98
C GLY A 184 10.29 -3.06 20.11
N ILE A 185 11.03 -2.55 19.12
CA ILE A 185 12.47 -2.31 19.20
C ILE A 185 12.63 -0.83 19.50
N ARG A 186 12.94 -0.49 20.75
CA ARG A 186 12.90 0.89 21.26
C ARG A 186 13.74 1.84 20.40
N LYS A 187 14.98 1.46 20.10
CA LYS A 187 15.88 2.27 19.26
C LYS A 187 15.37 2.50 17.83
N LEU A 188 14.58 1.58 17.30
CA LEU A 188 13.93 1.72 16.00
C LEU A 188 12.70 2.63 16.11
N ASP A 189 11.88 2.41 17.14
CA ASP A 189 10.71 3.23 17.43
C ASP A 189 11.08 4.69 17.73
N ASP A 190 12.17 4.91 18.47
CA ASP A 190 12.72 6.24 18.77
C ASP A 190 13.20 6.94 17.47
N PHE A 191 13.78 6.19 16.53
CA PHE A 191 14.25 6.74 15.24
C PHE A 191 13.09 7.06 14.29
N THR A 192 12.09 6.17 14.21
CA THR A 192 11.07 6.22 13.15
C THR A 192 9.71 6.73 13.63
N ASN A 193 9.56 6.90 14.93
CA ASN A 193 8.29 7.14 15.60
C ASN A 193 7.21 6.08 15.24
N GLY A 194 7.64 4.82 15.14
CA GLY A 194 6.84 3.69 14.69
C GLY A 194 6.71 3.58 13.17
N MET A 195 5.96 2.58 12.72
CA MET A 195 5.69 2.30 11.31
C MET A 195 4.49 3.11 10.82
N GLN A 196 4.69 4.00 9.84
CA GLN A 196 3.62 4.87 9.36
C GLN A 196 2.71 4.15 8.36
N ARG A 197 1.47 4.61 8.26
CA ARG A 197 0.50 4.13 7.27
C ARG A 197 0.92 4.55 5.87
N GLY A 198 0.74 3.66 4.90
CA GLY A 198 1.18 3.92 3.53
C GLY A 198 2.64 3.58 3.25
N ASP A 199 3.41 3.21 4.27
CA ASP A 199 4.83 2.92 4.12
C ASP A 199 5.11 1.48 3.67
N LEU A 200 6.15 1.35 2.84
CA LEU A 200 6.81 0.10 2.50
C LEU A 200 8.19 0.07 3.16
N TRP A 201 8.36 -0.87 4.08
CA TRP A 201 9.61 -1.13 4.78
C TRP A 201 10.26 -2.39 4.21
N ILE A 202 11.54 -2.30 3.87
CA ILE A 202 12.33 -3.44 3.40
C ILE A 202 13.24 -3.92 4.52
N ILE A 203 13.19 -5.22 4.82
CA ILE A 203 14.15 -5.87 5.72
C ILE A 203 15.05 -6.76 4.88
N ALA A 204 16.34 -6.44 4.82
CA ALA A 204 17.29 -7.19 4.02
C ALA A 204 18.50 -7.68 4.80
N GLY A 205 18.99 -8.85 4.40
CA GLY A 205 20.19 -9.47 4.93
C GLY A 205 20.61 -10.65 4.07
N GLU A 206 21.83 -11.14 4.27
CA GLU A 206 22.26 -12.41 3.69
C GLU A 206 21.49 -13.61 4.29
N THR A 207 21.65 -14.78 3.68
CA THR A 207 21.14 -16.05 4.23
C THR A 207 21.63 -16.22 5.68
N SER A 208 20.78 -16.77 6.56
CA SER A 208 21.09 -17.06 7.97
C SER A 208 21.35 -15.85 8.89
N GLN A 209 21.21 -14.63 8.40
CA GLN A 209 21.37 -13.40 9.21
C GLN A 209 20.20 -13.13 10.15
N GLY A 210 19.05 -13.80 9.98
CA GLY A 210 17.87 -13.64 10.83
C GLY A 210 16.82 -12.65 10.31
N LYS A 211 16.83 -12.33 9.00
CA LYS A 211 15.87 -11.38 8.38
C LYS A 211 14.39 -11.70 8.67
N THR A 212 13.98 -12.96 8.49
CA THR A 212 12.62 -13.42 8.79
C THR A 212 12.34 -13.41 10.29
N ALA A 213 13.33 -13.71 11.13
CA ALA A 213 13.20 -13.61 12.59
C ALA A 213 12.98 -12.16 13.06
N LEU A 214 13.64 -11.19 12.41
CA LEU A 214 13.41 -9.77 12.68
C LEU A 214 12.00 -9.35 12.25
N GLY A 215 11.58 -9.73 11.04
CA GLY A 215 10.21 -9.49 10.56
C GLY A 215 9.14 -10.05 11.49
N ILE A 216 9.29 -11.31 11.93
CA ILE A 216 8.39 -11.96 12.89
C ILE A 216 8.41 -11.23 14.25
N THR A 217 9.58 -10.79 14.72
CA THR A 217 9.70 -10.03 15.98
C THR A 217 8.89 -8.74 15.92
N ILE A 218 9.05 -7.96 14.84
CA ILE A 218 8.31 -6.70 14.62
C ILE A 218 6.81 -6.98 14.50
N LEU A 219 6.43 -7.94 13.65
CA LEU A 219 5.03 -8.35 13.42
C LEU A 219 4.35 -8.74 14.73
N LYS A 220 5.00 -9.60 15.52
CA LYS A 220 4.55 -9.99 16.85
C LYS A 220 4.37 -8.74 17.70
N ASN A 221 5.44 -7.99 17.97
CA ASN A 221 5.37 -6.86 18.89
C ASN A 221 4.27 -5.84 18.52
N ALA A 222 4.10 -5.55 17.22
CA ALA A 222 3.03 -4.71 16.69
C ALA A 222 1.63 -5.22 17.07
N VAL A 223 1.37 -6.51 16.92
CA VAL A 223 0.07 -7.13 17.23
C VAL A 223 -0.16 -7.24 18.74
N TYR A 224 0.82 -7.72 19.49
CA TYR A 224 0.64 -8.00 20.92
C TYR A 224 0.69 -6.73 21.77
N SER A 225 1.61 -5.81 21.47
CA SER A 225 1.87 -4.62 22.29
C SER A 225 1.15 -3.38 21.78
N TYR A 226 0.92 -3.27 20.48
CA TYR A 226 0.37 -2.06 19.85
C TYR A 226 -0.99 -2.27 19.15
N GLY A 227 -1.57 -3.47 19.26
CA GLY A 227 -2.93 -3.73 18.79
C GLY A 227 -3.08 -3.77 17.26
N ALA A 228 -1.98 -3.94 16.51
CA ALA A 228 -2.04 -4.10 15.07
C ALA A 228 -2.86 -5.34 14.68
N ARG A 229 -3.51 -5.28 13.52
CA ARG A 229 -4.20 -6.40 12.89
C ARG A 229 -3.41 -6.76 11.66
N ALA A 230 -2.81 -7.93 11.65
CA ALA A 230 -1.77 -8.24 10.68
C ALA A 230 -2.11 -9.42 9.77
N ALA A 231 -1.52 -9.41 8.58
CA ALA A 231 -1.44 -10.56 7.69
C ALA A 231 0.02 -10.92 7.40
N ALA A 232 0.30 -12.20 7.23
CA ALA A 232 1.63 -12.71 6.91
C ALA A 232 1.56 -13.63 5.69
N TYR A 233 2.40 -13.35 4.71
CA TYR A 233 2.61 -14.14 3.51
C TYR A 233 4.06 -14.62 3.52
N SER A 234 4.27 -15.93 3.53
CA SER A 234 5.62 -16.52 3.48
C SER A 234 5.66 -17.61 2.43
N LEU A 235 6.68 -17.54 1.57
CA LEU A 235 6.97 -18.54 0.55
C LEU A 235 7.94 -19.63 1.05
N GLU A 236 8.78 -19.29 2.02
CA GLU A 236 9.81 -20.20 2.52
C GLU A 236 9.33 -21.03 3.71
N MET A 237 8.35 -20.53 4.46
CA MET A 237 7.90 -21.13 5.72
C MET A 237 6.39 -21.32 5.74
N THR A 238 5.94 -22.44 6.32
CA THR A 238 4.51 -22.67 6.58
C THR A 238 4.00 -21.79 7.72
N HIS A 239 2.69 -21.54 7.77
CA HIS A 239 2.09 -20.80 8.88
C HIS A 239 2.39 -21.43 10.25
N THR A 240 2.47 -22.76 10.33
CA THR A 240 2.84 -23.50 11.54
C THR A 240 4.27 -23.16 11.98
N GLN A 241 5.22 -23.08 11.05
CA GLN A 241 6.60 -22.74 11.38
C GLN A 241 6.73 -21.28 11.83
N LEU A 242 5.99 -20.35 11.21
CA LEU A 242 5.94 -18.95 11.66
C LEU A 242 5.35 -18.84 13.08
N THR A 243 4.24 -19.54 13.32
CA THR A 243 3.55 -19.56 14.61
C THR A 243 4.43 -20.17 15.71
N ALA A 244 5.16 -21.25 15.42
CA ALA A 244 6.10 -21.84 16.36
C ALA A 244 7.22 -20.87 16.77
N ARG A 245 7.69 -19.99 15.86
CA ARG A 245 8.66 -18.94 16.21
C ARG A 245 8.05 -17.85 17.09
N ILE A 246 6.80 -17.46 16.84
CA ILE A 246 6.07 -16.51 17.70
C ILE A 246 5.95 -17.08 19.12
N LEU A 247 5.53 -18.34 19.25
CA LEU A 247 5.41 -19.03 20.53
C LEU A 247 6.77 -19.18 21.21
N ALA A 248 7.81 -19.58 20.48
CA ALA A 248 9.17 -19.70 21.03
C ALA A 248 9.68 -18.38 21.61
N ALA A 249 9.44 -17.26 20.91
CA ALA A 249 9.82 -15.93 21.38
C ALA A 249 9.07 -15.51 22.67
N GLU A 250 7.90 -16.08 22.92
CA GLU A 250 7.04 -15.79 24.07
C GLU A 250 7.32 -16.73 25.26
N THR A 251 7.34 -18.04 25.03
CA THR A 251 7.51 -19.06 26.06
C THR A 251 8.97 -19.31 26.42
N LYS A 252 9.90 -18.84 25.58
CA LYS A 252 11.34 -19.14 25.63
C LYS A 252 11.69 -20.61 25.35
N ILE A 253 10.72 -21.42 24.91
CA ILE A 253 10.96 -22.80 24.47
C ILE A 253 11.59 -22.76 23.07
N PRO A 254 12.67 -23.50 22.79
CA PRO A 254 13.30 -23.48 21.47
C PRO A 254 12.33 -23.88 20.34
N THR A 255 12.42 -23.21 19.19
CA THR A 255 11.51 -23.48 18.06
C THR A 255 11.60 -24.93 17.57
N LYS A 256 12.81 -25.52 17.59
CA LYS A 256 13.03 -26.93 17.21
C LYS A 256 12.29 -27.88 18.16
N THR A 257 12.28 -27.57 19.45
CA THR A 257 11.58 -28.36 20.46
C THR A 257 10.07 -28.28 20.27
N ILE A 258 9.52 -27.09 20.02
CA ILE A 258 8.08 -26.91 19.75
C ILE A 258 7.64 -27.70 18.51
N LEU A 259 8.43 -27.70 17.43
CA LEU A 259 8.04 -28.34 16.17
C LEU A 259 8.30 -29.85 16.14
N HIS A 260 9.37 -30.33 16.79
CA HIS A 260 9.90 -31.68 16.57
C HIS A 260 10.38 -32.38 17.85
N GLY A 261 10.36 -31.71 19.00
CA GLY A 261 10.86 -32.24 20.26
C GLY A 261 9.76 -32.84 21.14
N TYR A 262 10.20 -33.49 22.21
CA TYR A 262 9.32 -33.84 23.32
C TYR A 262 9.21 -32.66 24.27
N LEU A 263 7.98 -32.24 24.56
CA LEU A 263 7.67 -31.20 25.53
C LEU A 263 7.29 -31.89 26.85
N ASN A 264 7.85 -31.43 27.96
CA ASN A 264 7.36 -31.86 29.26
C ASN A 264 6.02 -31.15 29.62
N ASP A 265 5.34 -31.62 30.66
CA ASP A 265 4.03 -31.06 31.06
C ASP A 265 4.09 -29.55 31.36
N PHE A 266 5.19 -29.06 31.93
CA PHE A 266 5.37 -27.64 32.20
C PHE A 266 5.48 -26.81 30.91
N GLU A 267 6.26 -27.27 29.93
CA GLU A 267 6.41 -26.64 28.62
C GLU A 267 5.09 -26.66 27.83
N LEU A 268 4.34 -27.77 27.90
CA LEU A 268 3.02 -27.87 27.30
C LEU A 268 2.05 -26.84 27.90
N ASN A 269 2.00 -26.74 29.23
CA ASN A 269 1.18 -25.76 29.94
C ASN A 269 1.53 -24.31 29.57
N LEU A 270 2.82 -24.00 29.32
CA LEU A 270 3.24 -22.67 28.83
C LEU A 270 2.67 -22.36 27.44
N LEU A 271 2.61 -23.35 26.54
CA LEU A 271 2.04 -23.18 25.21
C LEU A 271 0.52 -23.03 25.26
N GLU A 272 -0.17 -23.79 26.12
CA GLU A 272 -1.60 -23.65 26.34
C GLU A 272 -1.96 -22.27 26.92
N SER A 273 -1.19 -21.79 27.89
CA SER A 273 -1.35 -20.44 28.45
C SER A 273 -1.06 -19.35 27.41
N ALA A 274 -0.15 -19.59 26.46
CA ALA A 274 0.05 -18.68 25.34
C ALA A 274 -1.20 -18.66 24.45
N LYS A 275 -1.77 -19.82 24.09
CA LYS A 275 -2.96 -19.93 23.23
C LYS A 275 -4.12 -19.05 23.68
N GLU A 276 -4.38 -18.97 24.99
CA GLU A 276 -5.44 -18.10 25.53
C GLU A 276 -5.17 -16.61 25.24
N ARG A 277 -3.94 -16.15 25.41
CA ARG A 277 -3.52 -14.77 25.10
C ARG A 277 -3.57 -14.46 23.61
N HIS A 278 -3.54 -15.48 22.75
CA HIS A 278 -3.65 -15.36 21.29
C HIS A 278 -5.11 -15.22 20.79
N GLN A 279 -6.13 -15.61 21.57
CA GLN A 279 -7.52 -15.66 21.08
C GLN A 279 -8.09 -14.31 20.59
N GLN A 280 -7.63 -13.19 21.14
CA GLN A 280 -8.09 -11.85 20.76
C GLN A 280 -7.16 -11.15 19.75
N LYS A 281 -6.07 -11.80 19.34
CA LYS A 281 -5.03 -11.22 18.48
C LYS A 281 -5.22 -11.69 17.04
N THR A 282 -4.94 -10.81 16.08
CA THR A 282 -5.22 -11.08 14.65
C THR A 282 -3.92 -11.11 13.86
N ILE A 283 -3.36 -12.30 13.68
CA ILE A 283 -2.39 -12.60 12.63
C ILE A 283 -3.06 -13.58 11.66
N LEU A 284 -3.28 -13.15 10.42
CA LEU A 284 -3.91 -13.95 9.39
C LEU A 284 -2.86 -14.50 8.42
N TYR A 285 -2.98 -15.76 8.06
CA TYR A 285 -2.15 -16.41 7.05
C TYR A 285 -3.02 -16.72 5.83
N ASP A 286 -2.56 -16.39 4.63
CA ASP A 286 -3.22 -16.80 3.38
C ASP A 286 -2.26 -17.65 2.55
N GLU A 287 -2.46 -18.96 2.61
CA GLU A 287 -1.61 -19.94 1.92
C GLU A 287 -1.97 -20.11 0.43
N LYS A 288 -3.14 -19.60 0.00
CA LYS A 288 -3.61 -19.79 -1.38
C LYS A 288 -3.01 -18.75 -2.34
N ALA A 289 -2.67 -17.58 -1.83
CA ALA A 289 -2.24 -16.43 -2.62
C ALA A 289 -0.73 -16.39 -2.94
N ILE A 290 0.01 -17.47 -2.68
CA ILE A 290 1.47 -17.43 -2.53
C ILE A 290 2.23 -17.33 -3.87
N ASN A 291 1.66 -17.78 -4.99
CA ASN A 291 2.43 -17.97 -6.24
C ASN A 291 2.54 -16.73 -7.15
N SER A 292 1.83 -15.64 -6.86
CA SER A 292 1.83 -14.43 -7.69
C SER A 292 1.68 -13.18 -6.83
N ILE A 293 2.46 -12.14 -7.15
CA ILE A 293 2.34 -10.85 -6.46
C ILE A 293 0.94 -10.25 -6.62
N ASP A 294 0.29 -10.46 -7.76
CA ASP A 294 -1.07 -9.95 -8.01
C ASP A 294 -2.09 -10.67 -7.12
N ALA A 295 -1.92 -11.98 -6.91
CA ALA A 295 -2.75 -12.76 -5.99
C ALA A 295 -2.53 -12.32 -4.53
N ILE A 296 -1.29 -12.04 -4.12
CA ILE A 296 -0.99 -11.48 -2.80
C ILE A 296 -1.66 -10.12 -2.63
N CYS A 297 -1.50 -9.20 -3.59
CA CYS A 297 -2.12 -7.87 -3.54
C CYS A 297 -3.66 -7.97 -3.45
N ALA A 298 -4.28 -8.86 -4.22
CA ALA A 298 -5.72 -9.13 -4.16
C ALA A 298 -6.16 -9.67 -2.79
N SER A 299 -5.37 -10.59 -2.23
CA SER A 299 -5.60 -11.13 -0.89
C SER A 299 -5.50 -10.04 0.18
N ILE A 300 -4.48 -9.18 0.12
CA ILE A 300 -4.30 -8.06 1.06
C ILE A 300 -5.53 -7.16 1.03
N ARG A 301 -6.01 -6.75 -0.16
CA ARG A 301 -7.24 -5.94 -0.30
C ARG A 301 -8.45 -6.60 0.33
N ARG A 302 -8.66 -7.90 0.06
CA ARG A 302 -9.75 -8.69 0.64
C ARG A 302 -9.68 -8.78 2.16
N LEU A 303 -8.49 -9.04 2.71
CA LEU A 303 -8.28 -9.12 4.16
C LEU A 303 -8.42 -7.75 4.83
N HIS A 304 -7.98 -6.67 4.18
CA HIS A 304 -8.18 -5.31 4.66
C HIS A 304 -9.67 -4.97 4.73
N LEU A 305 -10.43 -5.25 3.67
CA LEU A 305 -11.87 -5.02 3.64
C LEU A 305 -12.61 -5.78 4.75
N LYS A 306 -12.34 -7.08 4.90
CA LYS A 306 -13.06 -7.98 5.82
C LYS A 306 -12.60 -7.88 7.28
N HIS A 307 -11.29 -7.76 7.49
CA HIS A 307 -10.67 -7.88 8.83
C HIS A 307 -9.98 -6.60 9.29
N LYS A 308 -9.97 -5.53 8.48
CA LYS A 308 -9.34 -4.24 8.79
C LYS A 308 -7.88 -4.38 9.19
N ILE A 309 -7.13 -5.24 8.48
CA ILE A 309 -5.68 -5.37 8.68
C ILE A 309 -4.99 -4.04 8.37
N ASN A 310 -3.97 -3.69 9.16
CA ASN A 310 -3.21 -2.45 9.02
C ASN A 310 -1.69 -2.67 8.97
N LEU A 311 -1.25 -3.93 9.06
CA LEU A 311 0.14 -4.35 8.91
C LEU A 311 0.20 -5.62 8.06
N VAL A 312 1.13 -5.68 7.12
CA VAL A 312 1.37 -6.89 6.31
C VAL A 312 2.84 -7.24 6.33
N MET A 313 3.17 -8.52 6.54
CA MET A 313 4.51 -9.06 6.31
C MET A 313 4.51 -9.92 5.04
N VAL A 314 5.45 -9.68 4.14
CA VAL A 314 5.63 -10.47 2.91
C VAL A 314 7.09 -10.94 2.80
N ASP A 315 7.31 -12.25 2.82
CA ASP A 315 8.61 -12.88 2.51
C ASP A 315 8.58 -13.38 1.06
N TYR A 316 8.92 -12.50 0.11
CA TYR A 316 8.56 -12.61 -1.32
C TYR A 316 9.68 -13.13 -2.23
N LEU A 317 10.80 -13.58 -1.69
CA LEU A 317 12.00 -13.86 -2.51
C LEU A 317 11.78 -14.88 -3.63
N GLN A 318 10.83 -15.80 -3.48
CA GLN A 318 10.54 -16.82 -4.50
C GLN A 318 9.54 -16.37 -5.58
N ILE A 319 8.83 -15.24 -5.43
CA ILE A 319 7.86 -14.75 -6.44
C ILE A 319 8.54 -14.40 -7.77
N VAL A 320 9.85 -14.12 -7.73
CA VAL A 320 10.67 -13.77 -8.90
C VAL A 320 10.82 -14.94 -9.89
N ALA A 321 10.59 -16.18 -9.46
CA ALA A 321 10.85 -17.39 -10.25
C ALA A 321 9.83 -17.68 -11.38
N GLY A 322 8.80 -16.84 -11.60
CA GLY A 322 7.81 -17.03 -12.66
C GLY A 322 8.07 -16.21 -13.94
N ASN A 323 7.96 -16.85 -15.11
CA ASN A 323 8.11 -16.35 -16.49
C ASN A 323 9.52 -15.97 -16.98
N GLU A 324 9.98 -16.65 -18.05
CA GLU A 324 11.35 -16.62 -18.61
C GLU A 324 11.75 -15.36 -19.41
N LYS A 325 10.89 -14.33 -19.49
CA LYS A 325 11.13 -13.17 -20.40
C LYS A 325 11.64 -11.89 -19.73
N LYS A 326 11.58 -11.74 -18.41
CA LYS A 326 12.05 -10.53 -17.70
C LYS A 326 13.24 -10.86 -16.80
N SER A 327 14.20 -9.94 -16.71
CA SER A 327 15.29 -10.04 -15.73
C SER A 327 14.74 -10.03 -14.29
N ASP A 328 15.42 -10.73 -13.39
CA ASP A 328 15.05 -10.80 -11.97
C ASP A 328 14.96 -9.41 -11.33
N GLU A 329 15.83 -8.49 -11.73
CA GLU A 329 15.81 -7.10 -11.26
C GLU A 329 14.53 -6.36 -11.67
N SER A 330 14.08 -6.54 -12.91
CA SER A 330 12.84 -5.94 -13.41
C SER A 330 11.62 -6.46 -12.65
N LYS A 331 11.60 -7.77 -12.35
CA LYS A 331 10.53 -8.40 -11.57
C LYS A 331 10.50 -7.89 -10.13
N ILE A 332 11.65 -7.77 -9.47
CA ILE A 332 11.73 -7.25 -8.09
C ILE A 332 11.27 -5.79 -8.05
N ALA A 333 11.66 -4.99 -9.04
CA ALA A 333 11.20 -3.60 -9.16
C ALA A 333 9.68 -3.50 -9.36
N GLU A 334 9.08 -4.41 -10.14
CA GLU A 334 7.63 -4.49 -10.34
C GLU A 334 6.92 -4.88 -9.03
N ILE A 335 7.40 -5.91 -8.34
CA ILE A 335 6.85 -6.37 -7.06
C ILE A 335 6.89 -5.26 -6.02
N THR A 336 8.04 -4.59 -5.88
CA THR A 336 8.23 -3.52 -4.89
C THR A 336 7.28 -2.35 -5.16
N ARG A 337 7.09 -1.97 -6.43
CA ARG A 337 6.11 -0.93 -6.82
C ARG A 337 4.68 -1.35 -6.54
N LYS A 338 4.29 -2.59 -6.87
CA LYS A 338 2.95 -3.11 -6.56
C LYS A 338 2.67 -3.09 -5.05
N LEU A 339 3.62 -3.55 -4.23
CA LEU A 339 3.50 -3.49 -2.77
C LEU A 339 3.38 -2.05 -2.27
N LYS A 340 4.21 -1.12 -2.75
CA LYS A 340 4.14 0.30 -2.35
C LYS A 340 2.79 0.92 -2.72
N ASN A 341 2.26 0.61 -3.90
CA ASN A 341 0.94 1.09 -4.32
C ASN A 341 -0.16 0.56 -3.39
N VAL A 342 -0.16 -0.74 -3.07
CA VAL A 342 -1.13 -1.32 -2.12
C VAL A 342 -1.00 -0.72 -0.72
N ALA A 343 0.23 -0.48 -0.25
CA ALA A 343 0.46 0.16 1.05
C ALA A 343 -0.22 1.54 1.11
N ARG A 344 -0.01 2.38 0.08
CA ARG A 344 -0.62 3.71 -0.04
C ARG A 344 -2.12 3.67 -0.24
N GLU A 345 -2.60 2.84 -1.17
CA GLU A 345 -4.01 2.67 -1.50
C GLU A 345 -4.84 2.32 -0.27
N LEU A 346 -4.35 1.41 0.57
CA LEU A 346 -5.09 0.92 1.74
C LEU A 346 -4.70 1.62 3.05
N GLU A 347 -3.78 2.59 3.00
CA GLU A 347 -3.21 3.25 4.17
C GLU A 347 -2.72 2.25 5.25
N ILE A 348 -2.00 1.22 4.82
CA ILE A 348 -1.42 0.18 5.69
C ILE A 348 0.10 0.19 5.61
N THR A 349 0.78 -0.39 6.61
CA THR A 349 2.23 -0.64 6.54
C THR A 349 2.50 -2.01 5.93
N ILE A 350 3.44 -2.10 5.00
CA ILE A 350 3.95 -3.36 4.47
C ILE A 350 5.42 -3.55 4.84
N LEU A 351 5.74 -4.65 5.53
CA LEU A 351 7.08 -5.17 5.79
C LEU A 351 7.42 -6.21 4.72
N ALA A 352 8.37 -5.91 3.84
CA ALA A 352 8.78 -6.83 2.80
C ALA A 352 10.21 -7.33 3.06
N ILE A 353 10.38 -8.65 3.13
CA ILE A 353 11.67 -9.28 3.41
C ILE A 353 12.40 -9.55 2.09
N SER A 354 13.64 -9.09 2.01
CA SER A 354 14.50 -9.23 0.83
C SER A 354 15.85 -9.86 1.21
N GLN A 355 16.53 -10.45 0.24
CA GLN A 355 17.83 -11.09 0.40
C GLN A 355 18.88 -10.31 -0.35
N LEU A 356 20.05 -10.16 0.27
CA LEU A 356 21.22 -9.55 -0.33
C LEU A 356 22.00 -10.57 -1.15
N SER A 357 22.62 -10.09 -2.23
CA SER A 357 23.63 -10.85 -2.97
C SER A 357 24.82 -11.20 -2.07
N ARG A 358 25.32 -12.44 -2.11
CA ARG A 358 26.43 -12.92 -1.26
C ARG A 358 27.74 -12.24 -1.63
N HIS A 359 28.53 -11.82 -0.64
CA HIS A 359 29.86 -11.23 -0.85
C HIS A 359 30.82 -11.64 0.28
N PRO A 360 31.47 -12.81 0.17
CA PRO A 360 32.24 -13.41 1.28
C PRO A 360 33.35 -12.52 1.85
N GLU A 361 34.02 -11.76 0.98
CA GLU A 361 35.13 -10.90 1.39
C GLU A 361 34.67 -9.65 2.16
N ARG A 362 33.52 -9.10 1.80
CA ARG A 362 32.90 -7.89 2.35
C ARG A 362 31.46 -8.19 2.78
N PRO A 363 31.28 -8.92 3.89
CA PRO A 363 29.97 -9.40 4.33
C PRO A 363 29.06 -8.29 4.86
N GLN A 364 29.60 -7.08 5.13
CA GLN A 364 28.80 -5.93 5.54
C GLN A 364 27.71 -5.59 4.50
N PRO A 365 26.44 -5.48 4.91
CA PRO A 365 25.34 -5.22 3.99
C PRO A 365 25.35 -3.76 3.51
N SER A 366 24.93 -3.54 2.28
CA SER A 366 24.76 -2.20 1.68
C SER A 366 23.57 -2.19 0.73
N LEU A 367 23.02 -1.00 0.43
CA LEU A 367 21.90 -0.85 -0.53
C LEU A 367 22.25 -1.39 -1.91
N SER A 368 23.47 -1.15 -2.38
CA SER A 368 23.96 -1.66 -3.68
C SER A 368 23.92 -3.18 -3.81
N ARG A 369 23.83 -3.92 -2.70
CA ARG A 369 23.76 -5.39 -2.67
C ARG A 369 22.32 -5.93 -2.73
N LEU A 370 21.32 -5.06 -2.69
CA LEU A 370 19.94 -5.43 -3.00
C LEU A 370 19.80 -5.71 -4.50
N ARG A 371 19.13 -6.80 -4.84
CA ARG A 371 18.75 -7.05 -6.24
C ARG A 371 17.71 -6.02 -6.68
N GLY A 372 17.92 -5.34 -7.80
CA GLY A 372 17.06 -4.22 -8.21
C GLY A 372 17.13 -3.02 -7.27
N SER A 373 18.31 -2.79 -6.68
CA SER A 373 18.58 -1.77 -5.64
C SER A 373 18.05 -0.39 -6.00
N GLY A 374 18.23 0.09 -7.23
CA GLY A 374 17.76 1.43 -7.64
C GLY A 374 16.26 1.62 -7.47
N GLN A 375 15.44 0.63 -7.84
CA GLN A 375 13.99 0.73 -7.82
C GLN A 375 13.43 0.43 -6.43
N ILE A 376 14.09 -0.43 -5.67
CA ILE A 376 13.82 -0.58 -4.24
C ILE A 376 14.11 0.73 -3.52
N GLU A 377 15.25 1.35 -3.83
CA GLU A 377 15.64 2.64 -3.29
C GLU A 377 14.69 3.75 -3.73
N GLU A 378 14.04 3.72 -4.88
CA GLU A 378 13.00 4.71 -5.22
C GLU A 378 11.69 4.48 -4.44
N ALA A 379 11.25 3.23 -4.34
CA ALA A 379 9.91 2.88 -3.87
C ALA A 379 9.77 2.71 -2.35
N ALA A 380 10.77 2.14 -1.67
CA ALA A 380 10.72 1.88 -0.24
C ALA A 380 10.82 3.18 0.57
N ASP A 381 10.06 3.32 1.65
CA ASP A 381 10.18 4.49 2.53
C ASP A 381 11.29 4.28 3.55
N LEU A 382 11.52 3.03 3.94
CA LEU A 382 12.57 2.64 4.89
C LEU A 382 13.23 1.31 4.47
N VAL A 383 14.57 1.25 4.59
CA VAL A 383 15.35 0.02 4.33
C VAL A 383 16.21 -0.33 5.53
N LEU A 384 15.91 -1.47 6.16
CA LEU A 384 16.67 -2.08 7.25
C LEU A 384 17.64 -3.12 6.70
N LEU A 385 18.92 -2.96 7.01
CA LEU A 385 19.97 -3.93 6.70
C LEU A 385 20.41 -4.63 7.99
N LEU A 386 20.30 -5.95 8.02
CA LEU A 386 20.63 -6.78 9.17
C LEU A 386 22.01 -7.43 8.99
N TYR A 387 22.85 -7.31 10.01
CA TYR A 387 24.19 -7.88 10.03
C TYR A 387 24.53 -8.53 11.37
N ARG A 388 24.89 -9.81 11.33
CA ARG A 388 25.43 -10.58 12.47
C ARG A 388 26.86 -11.02 12.14
N PRO A 389 27.89 -10.35 12.70
CA PRO A 389 29.28 -10.68 12.42
C PRO A 389 29.70 -12.06 12.98
N GLU A 390 29.00 -12.55 14.01
CA GLU A 390 29.16 -13.90 14.57
C GLU A 390 29.08 -14.99 13.50
N VAL A 391 28.19 -14.85 12.51
CA VAL A 391 28.01 -15.82 11.42
C VAL A 391 29.29 -15.98 10.58
N TYR A 392 30.16 -14.96 10.59
CA TYR A 392 31.40 -14.92 9.83
C TYR A 392 32.65 -15.00 10.72
N ASN A 393 32.49 -15.25 12.04
CA ASN A 393 33.57 -15.13 13.02
C ASN A 393 34.32 -13.79 12.96
N ARG A 394 33.58 -12.68 12.73
CA ARG A 394 34.14 -11.32 12.69
C ARG A 394 33.72 -10.51 13.91
N LYS A 395 34.37 -9.36 14.09
CA LYS A 395 33.92 -8.30 15.01
C LYS A 395 33.07 -7.27 14.29
N TYR A 396 32.38 -6.43 15.05
CA TYR A 396 31.78 -5.22 14.48
C TYR A 396 32.90 -4.21 14.12
N ASP A 397 32.64 -3.40 13.10
CA ASP A 397 33.46 -2.25 12.76
C ASP A 397 33.08 -1.02 13.63
N GLU A 398 33.91 0.02 13.63
CA GLU A 398 33.61 1.30 14.28
C GLU A 398 32.20 1.84 13.92
N PRO A 399 31.49 2.44 14.89
CA PRO A 399 31.87 2.63 16.30
C PRO A 399 31.62 1.40 17.20
N PHE A 400 31.02 0.33 16.67
CA PHE A 400 30.40 -0.73 17.48
C PHE A 400 31.39 -1.82 17.92
N GLU A 401 32.70 -1.60 17.80
CA GLU A 401 33.74 -2.60 18.04
C GLU A 401 33.72 -3.17 19.47
N THR A 402 33.24 -2.37 20.43
CA THR A 402 33.15 -2.75 21.84
C THR A 402 31.95 -3.65 22.15
N TYR A 403 31.01 -3.81 21.22
CA TYR A 403 29.84 -4.65 21.44
C TYR A 403 30.18 -6.14 21.30
N PRO A 404 29.60 -7.01 22.14
CA PRO A 404 29.78 -8.46 21.99
C PRO A 404 29.16 -8.90 20.66
N THR A 405 29.87 -9.73 19.89
CA THR A 405 29.37 -10.24 18.60
C THR A 405 28.43 -11.41 18.75
N THR A 406 28.68 -12.28 19.73
CA THR A 406 27.82 -13.41 20.07
C THR A 406 26.48 -12.93 20.61
N GLY A 407 25.40 -13.45 20.03
CA GLY A 407 24.05 -13.16 20.51
C GLY A 407 23.59 -11.70 20.27
N THR A 408 24.23 -10.97 19.36
CA THR A 408 23.80 -9.63 18.94
C THR A 408 23.69 -9.52 17.43
N ALA A 409 23.05 -8.44 16.96
CA ALA A 409 23.04 -8.04 15.57
C ALA A 409 23.07 -6.53 15.45
N LYS A 410 23.67 -6.03 14.36
CA LYS A 410 23.54 -4.64 13.92
C LYS A 410 22.36 -4.52 12.97
N ILE A 411 21.49 -3.55 13.23
CA ILE A 411 20.47 -3.08 12.30
C ILE A 411 20.91 -1.71 11.79
N SER A 412 21.03 -1.56 10.48
CA SER A 412 21.32 -0.29 9.82
C SER A 412 20.09 0.17 9.05
N ILE A 413 19.61 1.38 9.36
CA ILE A 413 18.63 2.11 8.55
C ILE A 413 19.42 2.74 7.41
N ALA A 414 19.47 2.03 6.28
CA ALA A 414 20.26 2.42 5.12
C ALA A 414 19.54 3.45 4.24
N LYS A 415 18.21 3.53 4.36
CA LYS A 415 17.36 4.55 3.75
C LYS A 415 16.20 4.86 4.70
N GLY A 416 15.88 6.14 4.87
CA GLY A 416 14.68 6.59 5.58
C GLY A 416 14.19 7.91 5.01
N ARG A 417 13.07 7.90 4.27
CA ARG A 417 12.58 9.06 3.50
C ARG A 417 12.31 10.30 4.36
N ASN A 418 11.92 10.10 5.63
CA ASN A 418 11.54 11.16 6.58
C ASN A 418 12.28 11.07 7.92
N VAL A 419 13.23 10.13 8.05
CA VAL A 419 13.88 9.79 9.33
C VAL A 419 15.41 9.76 9.22
N GLY A 420 15.95 9.77 8.00
CA GLY A 420 17.39 9.71 7.79
C GLY A 420 17.97 8.30 7.83
N THR A 421 19.27 8.21 8.14
CA THR A 421 20.01 6.96 8.25
C THR A 421 20.71 6.85 9.60
N GLY A 422 20.87 5.62 10.08
CA GLY A 422 21.41 5.36 11.40
C GLY A 422 21.66 3.88 11.61
N SER A 423 22.30 3.53 12.71
CA SER A 423 22.48 2.13 13.06
C SER A 423 22.55 1.90 14.56
N PHE A 424 22.15 0.70 14.97
CA PHE A 424 22.12 0.32 16.37
C PHE A 424 22.24 -1.19 16.53
N ILE A 425 22.60 -1.60 17.76
CA ILE A 425 22.73 -2.99 18.15
C ILE A 425 21.44 -3.48 18.84
N VAL A 426 21.06 -4.71 18.52
CA VAL A 426 19.98 -5.47 19.16
C VAL A 426 20.51 -6.82 19.64
N SER A 427 19.85 -7.39 20.65
CA SER A 427 20.14 -8.77 21.07
C SER A 427 19.43 -9.77 20.16
N PHE A 428 20.09 -10.89 19.87
CA PHE A 428 19.55 -12.00 19.11
C PHE A 428 19.71 -13.30 19.89
N ASN A 429 18.59 -14.00 20.15
CA ASN A 429 18.60 -15.31 20.77
C ASN A 429 18.46 -16.40 19.68
N PRO A 430 19.48 -17.25 19.45
CA PRO A 430 19.46 -18.24 18.37
C PRO A 430 18.49 -19.40 18.63
N GLU A 431 18.28 -19.80 19.89
CA GLU A 431 17.40 -20.94 20.24
C GLU A 431 15.92 -20.65 19.98
N THR A 432 15.51 -19.42 20.27
CA THR A 432 14.14 -18.93 20.04
C THR A 432 13.99 -18.18 18.72
N THR A 433 15.09 -17.95 17.99
CA THR A 433 15.15 -17.15 16.76
C THR A 433 14.47 -15.79 16.91
N SER A 434 14.76 -15.07 18.00
CA SER A 434 14.07 -13.82 18.35
C SER A 434 15.02 -12.66 18.61
N PHE A 435 14.57 -11.44 18.28
CA PHE A 435 15.29 -10.21 18.57
C PHE A 435 14.70 -9.50 19.80
N ARG A 436 15.56 -8.80 20.55
CA ARG A 436 15.19 -7.99 21.72
C ARG A 436 16.01 -6.71 21.77
N ASN A 437 15.52 -5.73 22.52
CA ASN A 437 16.31 -4.54 22.87
C ASN A 437 17.63 -4.97 23.52
N TYR A 438 18.74 -4.38 23.08
CA TYR A 438 20.02 -4.59 23.73
C TYR A 438 20.00 -3.91 25.11
N ILE A 439 20.50 -4.62 26.12
CA ILE A 439 20.67 -4.10 27.47
C ILE A 439 22.18 -4.02 27.70
N PRO A 440 22.77 -2.82 27.76
CA PRO A 440 24.20 -2.68 27.98
C PRO A 440 24.61 -3.23 29.34
N GLU A 441 25.82 -3.77 29.42
CA GLU A 441 26.44 -4.09 30.71
C GLU A 441 26.76 -2.79 31.47
N VAL A 442 26.69 -2.85 32.80
CA VAL A 442 26.91 -1.70 33.67
C VAL A 442 28.29 -1.07 33.39
N GLY A 443 28.31 0.18 32.96
CA GLY A 443 29.54 0.94 32.68
C GLY A 443 29.87 1.17 31.20
N ASN A 444 29.10 0.61 30.26
CA ASN A 444 29.24 0.91 28.83
C ASN A 444 27.94 1.53 28.28
N PRO A 445 27.83 2.86 28.13
CA PRO A 445 26.61 3.49 27.65
C PRO A 445 26.29 3.05 26.22
N ASP A 446 25.02 2.76 25.95
CA ASP A 446 24.56 2.27 24.66
C ASP A 446 24.81 3.33 23.57
N GLN A 447 25.72 3.06 22.65
CA GLN A 447 25.97 3.89 21.50
C GLN A 447 24.78 3.82 20.52
N TYR A 448 24.25 5.00 20.22
CA TYR A 448 23.28 5.22 19.17
C TYR A 448 23.90 6.23 18.21
N LEU A 449 24.10 5.83 16.95
CA LEU A 449 24.59 6.75 15.93
C LEU A 449 23.46 7.06 14.95
N GLU A 450 22.93 8.27 15.07
CA GLU A 450 22.41 8.98 13.90
C GLU A 450 23.62 9.34 13.02
N SER A 451 23.52 9.12 11.70
CA SER A 451 24.65 9.44 10.82
C SER A 451 24.90 10.96 10.84
N SER A 452 26.17 11.39 10.90
CA SER A 452 26.55 12.80 10.84
C SER A 452 26.18 13.50 9.52
N ASN A 453 25.77 12.72 8.50
CA ASN A 453 25.22 13.18 7.23
C ASN A 453 23.69 12.97 7.17
N ASN A 454 22.98 12.98 8.31
CA ASN A 454 21.52 13.03 8.31
C ASN A 454 21.07 14.40 7.78
N PRO A 455 20.43 14.49 6.59
CA PRO A 455 19.97 15.77 6.05
C PRO A 455 18.67 16.26 6.70
N PHE A 456 18.18 15.58 7.74
CA PHE A 456 16.93 15.84 8.45
C PHE A 456 17.17 16.21 9.91
#